data_AF-A0A7G8P8C7-F1
#
_entry.id   AF-A0A7G8P8C7-F1
#
_cell.length_a   1.000
_cell.length_b   1.000
_cell.length_c   1.000
_cell.angle_alpha   90.00
_cell.angle_beta   90.00
_cell.angle_gamma   90.00
#
_symmetry.space_group_name_H-M   'P 1'
#
loop_
_entity.id
_entity.type
_entity.pdbx_description
1 polymer ?
#
loop_
_entity_poly.entity_id
_entity_poly.type
_entity_poly.pdbx_seq_one_letter_code
_entity_poly.pdbx_strand_id
1 'polypeptide(L)'
;MDPSDFRARNPRFTGDASRQNQVIADTVRTVAGRLGVLPAQVALAWVYAQAPRLGVSVVPIPGTRHANRLDENAASLDVELDDDALAQLQPLSDMVKGGRYADHGVR
;
A
#
# COMPACT_ATOMS: atom_id res chain seq x y z
N MET A 1 -11.06 16.24 1.57
CA MET A 1 -10.59 15.76 2.88
C MET A 1 -10.90 16.82 3.93
N ASP A 2 -11.14 16.43 5.17
CA ASP A 2 -11.30 17.37 6.27
C ASP A 2 -9.99 18.19 6.47
N PRO A 3 -10.03 19.51 6.67
CA PRO A 3 -8.82 20.33 6.86
C PRO A 3 -7.96 19.94 8.07
N SER A 4 -8.55 19.35 9.11
CA SER A 4 -7.85 18.86 10.30
C SER A 4 -7.17 17.50 10.09
N ASP A 5 -7.54 16.78 9.03
CA ASP A 5 -6.89 15.52 8.65
C ASP A 5 -5.46 15.80 8.16
N PHE A 6 -4.46 15.13 8.73
CA PHE A 6 -3.07 15.31 8.34
C PHE A 6 -2.84 15.07 6.84
N ARG A 7 -3.64 14.17 6.23
CA ARG A 7 -3.53 13.82 4.81
C ARG A 7 -3.86 15.01 3.90
N ALA A 8 -4.68 15.95 4.35
CA ALA A 8 -4.99 17.16 3.60
C ALA A 8 -3.74 18.02 3.30
N ARG A 9 -2.65 17.82 4.04
CA ARG A 9 -1.36 18.51 3.86
C ARG A 9 -0.23 17.57 3.43
N ASN A 10 -0.50 16.29 3.25
CA ASN A 10 0.52 15.32 2.87
C ASN A 10 0.75 15.39 1.35
N PRO A 11 2.00 15.57 0.87
CA PRO A 11 2.31 15.72 -0.55
C PRO A 11 1.81 14.58 -1.45
N ARG A 12 1.60 13.37 -0.91
CA ARG A 12 1.07 12.23 -1.66
C ARG A 12 -0.43 12.30 -1.91
N PHE A 13 -1.16 13.13 -1.17
CA PHE A 13 -2.63 13.21 -1.19
C PHE A 13 -3.14 14.60 -1.62
N THR A 14 -2.26 15.46 -2.15
CA THR A 14 -2.61 16.81 -2.62
C THR A 14 -2.29 17.00 -4.10
N GLY A 15 -3.04 17.85 -4.78
CA GLY A 15 -2.77 18.25 -6.16
C GLY A 15 -2.69 17.07 -7.14
N ASP A 16 -1.72 17.14 -8.05
CA ASP A 16 -1.52 16.15 -9.11
C ASP A 16 -1.01 14.81 -8.58
N ALA A 17 -0.21 14.84 -7.51
CA ALA A 17 0.29 13.63 -6.85
C ALA A 17 -0.86 12.77 -6.32
N SER A 18 -1.94 13.37 -5.78
CA SER A 18 -3.12 12.61 -5.35
C SER A 18 -3.77 11.84 -6.50
N ARG A 19 -3.90 12.47 -7.67
CA ARG A 19 -4.53 11.83 -8.84
C ARG A 19 -3.64 10.72 -9.41
N GLN A 20 -2.33 10.95 -9.45
CA GLN A 20 -1.37 9.94 -9.92
C GLN A 20 -1.28 8.75 -8.96
N ASN A 21 -1.22 9.00 -7.65
CA ASN A 21 -1.16 7.94 -6.64
C ASN A 21 -2.49 7.17 -6.53
N GLN A 22 -3.61 7.75 -6.93
CA GLN A 22 -4.89 7.04 -6.97
C GLN A 22 -4.83 5.82 -7.92
N VAL A 23 -4.08 5.91 -9.03
CA VAL A 23 -3.87 4.79 -9.96
C VAL A 23 -3.26 3.59 -9.24
N ILE A 24 -2.31 3.81 -8.31
CA ILE A 24 -1.70 2.74 -7.50
C ILE A 24 -2.77 2.02 -6.68
N ALA A 25 -3.63 2.79 -6.00
CA ALA A 25 -4.71 2.22 -5.20
C ALA A 25 -5.75 1.48 -6.06
N ASP A 26 -6.04 2.00 -7.25
CA ASP A 26 -6.97 1.36 -8.19
C ASP A 26 -6.41 0.04 -8.72
N THR A 27 -5.12 -0.03 -9.09
CA THR A 27 -4.47 -1.28 -9.51
C THR A 27 -4.49 -2.32 -8.39
N VAL A 28 -4.20 -1.93 -7.14
CA VAL A 28 -4.30 -2.85 -5.99
C VAL A 28 -5.73 -3.37 -5.83
N ARG A 29 -6.76 -2.53 -6.01
CA ARG A 29 -8.16 -2.98 -5.97
C ARG A 29 -8.51 -3.94 -7.10
N THR A 30 -8.01 -3.69 -8.31
CA THR A 30 -8.21 -4.58 -9.47
C THR A 30 -7.62 -5.96 -9.20
N VAL A 31 -6.38 -6.03 -8.72
CA VAL A 31 -5.72 -7.29 -8.36
C VAL A 31 -6.48 -8.00 -7.24
N ALA A 32 -6.88 -7.26 -6.19
CA ALA A 32 -7.65 -7.82 -5.08
C ALA A 32 -8.99 -8.41 -5.55
N GLY A 33 -9.70 -7.71 -6.43
CA GLY A 33 -10.95 -8.20 -7.03
C GLY A 33 -10.76 -9.47 -7.86
N ARG A 34 -9.67 -9.55 -8.65
CA ARG A 34 -9.34 -10.75 -9.43
C ARG A 34 -9.02 -11.95 -8.54
N LEU A 35 -8.29 -11.72 -7.45
CA LEU A 35 -7.88 -12.76 -6.50
C LEU A 35 -8.95 -13.09 -5.45
N GLY A 36 -10.05 -12.33 -5.38
CA GLY A 36 -11.12 -12.55 -4.41
C GLY A 36 -10.74 -12.21 -2.96
N VAL A 37 -9.78 -11.30 -2.76
CA VAL A 37 -9.24 -10.91 -1.44
C VAL A 37 -9.41 -9.42 -1.18
N LEU A 38 -9.10 -8.96 0.03
CA LEU A 38 -9.19 -7.54 0.37
C LEU A 38 -7.97 -6.76 -0.16
N PRO A 39 -8.14 -5.48 -0.58
CA PRO A 39 -7.01 -4.66 -1.05
C PRO A 39 -5.87 -4.51 -0.03
N ALA A 40 -6.20 -4.46 1.26
CA ALA A 40 -5.21 -4.40 2.33
C ALA A 40 -4.37 -5.69 2.40
N GLN A 41 -4.98 -6.85 2.12
CA GLN A 41 -4.28 -8.13 2.08
C GLN A 41 -3.30 -8.19 0.91
N VAL A 42 -3.70 -7.73 -0.28
CA VAL A 42 -2.79 -7.63 -1.43
C VAL A 42 -1.59 -6.72 -1.12
N ALA A 43 -1.83 -5.57 -0.50
CA ALA A 43 -0.76 -4.63 -0.15
C ALA A 43 0.24 -5.26 0.84
N LEU A 44 -0.24 -5.98 1.86
CA LEU A 44 0.63 -6.66 2.83
C LEU A 44 1.35 -7.87 2.20
N ALA A 45 0.66 -8.70 1.43
CA ALA A 45 1.24 -9.83 0.70
C ALA A 45 2.38 -9.37 -0.23
N TRP A 46 2.22 -8.23 -0.91
CA TRP A 46 3.28 -7.67 -1.74
C TRP A 46 4.52 -7.27 -0.93
N VAL A 47 4.32 -6.68 0.27
CA VAL A 47 5.44 -6.35 1.18
C VAL A 47 6.18 -7.61 1.62
N TYR A 48 5.48 -8.69 1.95
CA TYR A 48 6.10 -9.98 2.25
C TYR A 48 6.86 -10.55 1.04
N ALA A 49 6.31 -10.44 -0.16
CA ALA A 49 6.95 -10.90 -1.39
C ALA A 49 8.27 -10.14 -1.71
N GLN A 50 8.47 -8.94 -1.17
CA GLN A 50 9.75 -8.22 -1.31
C GLN A 50 10.87 -8.83 -0.45
N ALA A 51 10.56 -9.54 0.63
CA ALA A 51 11.55 -10.14 1.53
C ALA A 51 12.56 -11.05 0.80
N PRO A 52 12.14 -12.09 0.06
CA PRO A 52 13.07 -12.92 -0.71
C PRO A 52 13.78 -12.14 -1.81
N ARG A 53 13.10 -11.19 -2.46
CA ARG A 53 13.67 -10.36 -3.54
C ARG A 53 14.81 -9.47 -3.06
N LEU A 54 14.69 -8.93 -1.86
CA LEU A 54 15.68 -8.04 -1.24
C LEU A 54 16.69 -8.78 -0.36
N GLY A 55 16.50 -10.08 -0.12
CA GLY A 55 17.36 -10.88 0.74
C GLY A 55 17.30 -10.45 2.21
N VAL A 56 16.16 -9.94 2.68
CA VAL A 56 15.97 -9.47 4.06
C VAL A 56 14.72 -10.09 4.69
N SER A 57 14.70 -10.20 6.01
CA SER A 57 13.48 -10.55 6.73
C SER A 57 12.55 -9.34 6.84
N VAL A 58 11.24 -9.55 6.67
CA VAL A 58 10.22 -8.51 6.76
C VAL A 58 9.12 -8.95 7.72
N VAL A 59 8.79 -8.10 8.69
CA VAL A 59 7.65 -8.26 9.61
C VAL A 59 6.86 -6.96 9.60
N PRO A 60 5.82 -6.83 8.76
CA PRO A 60 4.92 -5.68 8.76
C PRO A 60 4.19 -5.55 10.09
N ILE A 61 4.05 -4.31 10.58
CA ILE A 61 3.28 -3.99 11.80
C ILE A 61 2.08 -3.11 11.40
N PRO A 62 1.04 -3.69 10.78
CA PRO A 62 -0.11 -2.91 10.35
C PRO A 62 -0.92 -2.45 11.55
N GLY A 63 -1.01 -1.13 11.74
CA GLY A 63 -1.81 -0.54 12.81
C GLY A 63 -3.32 -0.69 12.55
N THR A 64 -4.08 -1.02 13.58
CA THR A 64 -5.54 -1.04 13.56
C THR A 64 -6.11 -0.67 14.93
N ARG A 65 -7.33 -0.13 14.96
CA ARG A 65 -8.13 0.07 16.18
C ARG A 65 -9.28 -0.93 16.33
N HIS A 66 -9.43 -1.85 15.37
CA HIS A 66 -10.54 -2.80 15.31
C HIS A 66 -9.99 -4.23 15.22
N ALA A 67 -10.54 -5.14 16.03
CA ALA A 67 -10.10 -6.52 16.11
C ALA A 67 -10.26 -7.28 14.79
N ASN A 68 -11.40 -7.13 14.10
CA ASN A 68 -11.63 -7.79 12.82
C ASN A 68 -10.56 -7.44 11.75
N ARG A 69 -10.03 -6.21 11.78
CA ARG A 69 -8.96 -5.81 10.86
C ARG A 69 -7.62 -6.49 11.18
N LEU A 70 -7.40 -6.92 12.42
CA LEU A 70 -6.24 -7.75 12.76
C LEU A 70 -6.34 -9.08 12.03
N ASP A 71 -7.50 -9.73 12.09
CA ASP A 71 -7.75 -11.01 11.41
C ASP A 71 -7.63 -10.86 9.88
N GLU A 72 -8.23 -9.80 9.32
CA GLU A 72 -8.10 -9.47 7.88
C GLU A 72 -6.63 -9.27 7.49
N ASN A 73 -5.84 -8.53 8.28
CA ASN A 73 -4.42 -8.30 8.03
C ASN A 73 -3.60 -9.58 8.19
N ALA A 74 -3.90 -10.44 9.16
CA ALA A 74 -3.20 -11.70 9.37
C ALA A 74 -3.41 -12.66 8.19
N ALA A 75 -4.64 -12.72 7.66
CA ALA A 75 -4.98 -13.51 6.49
C ALA A 75 -4.24 -13.08 5.21
N SER A 76 -3.52 -11.94 5.20
CA SER A 76 -2.63 -11.60 4.08
C SER A 76 -1.46 -12.58 3.91
N LEU A 77 -1.11 -13.31 4.97
CA LEU A 77 -0.04 -14.32 4.93
C LEU A 77 -0.39 -15.51 4.05
N ASP A 78 -1.68 -15.76 3.84
CA ASP A 78 -2.21 -16.85 3.01
C ASP A 78 -2.50 -16.40 1.56
N VAL A 79 -2.23 -15.13 1.23
CA VAL A 79 -2.47 -14.60 -0.12
C VAL A 79 -1.25 -14.87 -1.00
N GLU A 80 -1.44 -15.75 -1.99
CA GLU A 80 -0.46 -15.97 -3.06
C GLU A 80 -0.66 -14.95 -4.18
N LEU A 81 0.38 -14.15 -4.43
CA LEU A 81 0.41 -13.26 -5.59
C LEU A 81 1.02 -14.02 -6.77
N ASP A 82 0.17 -14.37 -7.74
CA ASP A 82 0.62 -14.95 -9.00
C ASP A 82 1.49 -13.98 -9.83
N ASP A 83 2.15 -14.51 -10.85
CA ASP A 83 3.06 -13.75 -11.72
C ASP A 83 2.39 -12.52 -12.34
N ASP A 84 1.11 -12.64 -12.73
CA ASP A 84 0.34 -11.53 -13.30
C ASP A 84 0.07 -10.42 -12.27
N ALA A 85 -0.22 -10.77 -11.01
CA ALA A 85 -0.37 -9.82 -9.92
C ALA A 85 0.97 -9.13 -9.64
N LEU A 86 2.05 -9.89 -9.54
CA LEU A 86 3.39 -9.33 -9.29
C LEU A 86 3.82 -8.40 -10.43
N ALA A 87 3.60 -8.78 -11.69
CA ALA A 87 3.90 -7.95 -12.86
C ALA A 87 3.14 -6.61 -12.83
N GLN A 88 1.88 -6.61 -12.35
CA GLN A 88 1.08 -5.38 -12.20
C GLN A 88 1.51 -4.54 -10.99
N LEU A 89 1.87 -5.17 -9.87
CA LEU A 89 2.16 -4.47 -8.61
C LEU A 89 3.59 -3.92 -8.54
N GLN A 90 4.58 -4.62 -9.10
CA GLN A 90 5.99 -4.28 -8.95
C GLN A 90 6.33 -2.86 -9.44
N PRO A 91 5.86 -2.40 -10.62
CA PRO A 91 6.18 -1.07 -11.13
C PRO A 91 5.55 0.07 -10.32
N LEU A 92 4.49 -0.21 -9.55
CA LEU A 92 3.73 0.82 -8.84
C LEU A 92 4.59 1.56 -7.80
N SER A 93 5.60 0.89 -7.24
CA SER A 93 6.50 1.50 -6.26
C SER A 93 7.28 2.70 -6.82
N ASP A 94 7.63 2.67 -8.10
CA ASP A 94 8.34 3.75 -8.81
C ASP A 94 7.39 4.89 -9.24
N MET A 95 6.08 4.65 -9.22
CA MET A 95 5.07 5.61 -9.65
C MET A 95 4.65 6.58 -8.54
N VAL A 96 5.07 6.36 -7.29
CA VAL A 96 4.66 7.19 -6.15
C VAL A 96 5.14 8.63 -6.32
N LYS A 97 4.22 9.58 -6.20
CA LYS A 97 4.49 11.03 -6.31
C LYS A 97 4.30 11.71 -4.95
N GLY A 98 5.21 12.62 -4.62
CA GLY A 98 5.25 13.32 -3.34
C GLY A 98 6.06 12.60 -2.25
N GLY A 99 6.74 13.39 -1.42
CA GLY A 99 7.49 12.90 -0.27
C GLY A 99 6.60 12.18 0.75
N ARG A 100 7.18 11.25 1.52
CA ARG A 100 6.45 10.49 2.56
C ARG A 100 5.86 11.41 3.62
N TYR A 101 6.60 12.44 3.98
CA TYR A 101 6.18 13.51 4.86
C TYR A 101 6.12 14.82 4.06
N ALA A 102 5.27 15.74 4.51
CA ALA A 102 5.49 17.14 4.16
C ALA A 102 6.89 17.50 4.63
N ASP A 103 7.60 18.37 3.91
CA ASP A 103 8.93 18.79 4.30
C ASP A 103 8.83 19.41 5.71
N HIS A 104 9.15 18.61 6.73
CA HIS A 104 9.23 19.08 8.09
C HIS A 104 10.57 19.76 8.13
N GLY A 105 10.59 21.04 7.75
CA GLY A 105 11.80 21.85 7.65
C GLY A 105 12.72 21.50 8.81
N VAL A 106 13.72 20.68 8.51
CA VAL A 106 14.84 20.46 9.41
C VAL A 106 15.56 21.80 9.34
N ARG A 107 15.30 22.62 10.37
CA ARG A 107 16.20 23.72 10.69
C ARG A 107 17.52 23.15 11.20
#